data_AF-A0A530KLC2-F1
#
_entry.id   AF-A0A530KLC2-F1
#
_cell.length_a   1.000
_cell.length_b   1.000
_cell.length_c   1.000
_cell.angle_alpha   90.00
_cell.angle_beta   90.00
_cell.angle_gamma   90.00
#
_symmetry.space_group_name_H-M   'P 1'
#
loop_
_entity.id
_entity.type
_entity.pdbx_description
1 polymer ?
#
loop_
_entity_poly.entity_id
_entity_poly.type
_entity_poly.pdbx_seq_one_letter_code
_entity_poly.pdbx_strand_id
1 'polypeptide(L)'
;MTWQTFNPPVAPSPGTRNKPEIKLLKADFGDGYTQTSPDGLNHIRRTLSLNWECLLPWQKDQIVQFFEDHAGWEPFYYTPSNENQPVKWTCEDWDDTRASDGFKVSAILKQDFSV
;
A
#
# COMPACT_ATOMS: atom_id res chain seq x y z
N MET A 1 19.40 -10.28 4.12
CA MET A 1 18.43 -10.32 3.01
C MET A 1 18.23 -8.89 2.56
N THR A 2 18.32 -8.61 1.26
CA THR A 2 18.12 -7.27 0.70
C THR A 2 16.76 -7.24 0.02
N TRP A 3 15.81 -6.50 0.58
CA TRP A 3 14.48 -6.34 -0.02
C TRP A 3 14.57 -5.57 -1.33
N GLN A 4 13.75 -5.93 -2.30
CA GLN A 4 13.71 -5.21 -3.58
C GLN A 4 13.05 -3.84 -3.41
N THR A 5 13.42 -2.91 -4.28
CA THR A 5 12.77 -1.59 -4.35
C THR A 5 11.81 -1.59 -5.53
N PHE A 6 10.53 -1.33 -5.25
CA PHE A 6 9.52 -1.15 -6.28
C PHE A 6 9.76 0.18 -7.01
N ASN A 7 10.09 0.09 -8.29
CA ASN A 7 10.21 1.25 -9.17
C ASN A 7 9.33 1.01 -10.42
N PRO A 8 8.05 1.44 -10.38
CA PRO A 8 7.15 1.19 -11.49
C PRO A 8 7.63 1.91 -12.76
N PRO A 9 7.36 1.36 -13.96
CA PRO A 9 7.80 1.96 -15.22
C PRO A 9 7.14 3.32 -15.50
N VAL A 10 5.99 3.58 -14.88
CA VAL A 10 5.29 4.86 -14.90
C VAL A 10 4.94 5.23 -13.45
N ALA A 11 5.07 6.51 -13.11
CA ALA A 11 4.62 7.01 -11.82
C ALA A 11 3.10 6.77 -11.67
N PRO A 12 2.59 6.50 -10.46
CA PRO A 12 1.16 6.40 -10.20
C PRO A 12 0.43 7.66 -10.68
N SER A 13 -0.75 7.47 -11.26
CA SER A 13 -1.64 8.54 -11.67
C SER A 13 -2.10 9.37 -10.46
N PRO A 14 -2.50 10.65 -10.69
CA PRO A 14 -3.12 11.47 -9.65
C PRO A 14 -4.32 10.75 -9.02
N GLY A 15 -4.53 10.92 -7.72
CA GLY A 15 -5.54 10.17 -6.96
C GLY A 15 -4.95 9.06 -6.07
N THR A 16 -3.62 9.01 -5.94
CA THR A 16 -2.97 8.25 -4.86
C THR A 16 -3.51 8.70 -3.51
N ARG A 17 -3.97 7.75 -2.69
CA ARG A 17 -4.61 8.04 -1.40
C ARG A 17 -3.87 7.36 -0.26
N ASN A 18 -3.51 8.13 0.76
CA ASN A 18 -3.06 7.57 2.04
C ASN A 18 -4.24 7.54 3.01
N LYS A 19 -4.64 6.35 3.46
CA LYS A 19 -5.72 6.13 4.43
C LYS A 19 -5.19 5.21 5.54
N PRO A 20 -4.59 5.76 6.61
CA PRO A 20 -4.01 4.93 7.66
C PRO A 20 -5.08 4.10 8.39
N GLU A 21 -4.70 2.88 8.76
CA GLU A 21 -5.43 2.02 9.67
C GLU A 21 -4.99 2.33 11.11
N ILE A 22 -5.95 2.73 11.95
CA ILE A 22 -5.70 3.09 13.35
C ILE A 22 -6.34 2.02 14.25
N LYS A 23 -5.51 1.33 15.03
CA LYS A 23 -5.95 0.35 16.03
C LYS A 23 -5.90 0.98 17.41
N LEU A 24 -7.04 0.96 18.09
CA LEU A 24 -7.19 1.54 19.43
C LEU A 24 -7.89 0.53 20.33
N LEU A 25 -7.38 0.38 21.56
CA LEU A 25 -8.06 -0.32 22.63
C LEU A 25 -9.05 0.66 23.27
N LYS A 26 -10.32 0.26 23.35
CA LYS A 26 -11.39 1.03 23.98
C LYS A 26 -12.02 0.22 25.11
N ALA A 27 -12.12 0.85 26.27
CA ALA A 27 -12.83 0.29 27.42
C ALA A 27 -14.02 1.19 27.74
N ASP A 28 -15.21 0.59 27.79
CA ASP A 28 -16.47 1.25 28.13
C ASP A 28 -16.82 0.96 29.59
N PHE A 29 -17.12 2.01 30.37
CA PHE A 29 -17.45 1.88 31.80
C PHE A 29 -18.96 1.88 32.11
N GLY A 30 -19.81 1.84 31.08
CA GLY A 30 -21.28 1.73 31.24
C GLY A 30 -22.01 3.07 31.46
N ASP A 31 -21.39 4.03 32.15
CA ASP A 31 -21.99 5.36 32.45
C ASP A 31 -21.74 6.42 31.36
N GLY A 32 -21.42 5.99 30.14
CA GLY A 32 -21.05 6.88 29.03
C GLY A 32 -19.59 7.35 29.03
N TYR A 33 -18.80 6.95 30.02
CA TYR A 33 -17.35 7.15 30.02
C TYR A 33 -16.64 6.06 29.24
N THR A 34 -15.65 6.48 28.44
CA THR A 34 -14.77 5.59 27.69
C THR A 34 -13.32 5.96 27.95
N GLN A 35 -12.46 4.95 28.03
CA GLN A 35 -11.01 5.13 28.01
C GLN A 35 -10.46 4.55 26.71
N THR A 36 -9.60 5.31 26.03
CA THR A 36 -8.98 4.91 24.78
C THR A 36 -7.46 4.89 24.93
N SER A 37 -6.80 3.87 24.39
CA SER A 37 -5.33 3.74 24.38
C SER A 37 -4.85 3.15 23.04
N PRO A 38 -3.62 3.45 22.58
CA PRO A 38 -3.00 2.80 21.43
C PRO A 38 -2.94 1.28 21.56
N ASP A 39 -3.25 0.56 20.48
CA ASP A 39 -3.04 -0.89 20.39
C ASP A 39 -1.59 -1.20 19.93
N GLY A 40 -0.66 -1.12 20.88
CA GLY A 40 0.77 -1.36 20.65
C GLY A 40 1.54 -0.20 20.01
N LEU A 41 2.81 -0.46 19.67
CA LEU A 41 3.72 0.58 19.14
C LEU A 41 3.31 1.06 17.74
N ASN A 42 2.98 0.12 16.85
CA ASN A 42 2.60 0.38 15.46
C ASN A 42 1.07 0.45 15.28
N HIS A 43 0.39 1.10 16.23
CA HIS A 43 -1.07 1.25 16.24
C HIS A 43 -1.60 2.09 15.07
N ILE A 44 -0.75 2.90 14.43
CA ILE A 44 -1.05 3.61 13.19
C ILE A 44 -0.25 2.93 12.08
N ARG A 45 -0.95 2.22 11.19
CA ARG A 45 -0.38 1.57 10.02
C ARG A 45 -0.77 2.36 8.78
N ARG A 46 0.19 2.75 7.94
CA ARG A 46 -0.13 3.45 6.69
C ARG A 46 -0.69 2.46 5.67
N THR A 47 -1.72 2.89 4.95
CA THR A 47 -2.26 2.18 3.79
C THR A 47 -2.30 3.14 2.62
N LEU A 48 -1.62 2.79 1.54
CA LEU A 48 -1.43 3.63 0.37
C LEU A 48 -2.10 2.98 -0.84
N SER A 49 -3.13 3.62 -1.37
CA SER A 49 -3.79 3.21 -2.60
C SER A 49 -3.10 3.88 -3.78
N LEU A 50 -2.48 3.07 -4.64
CA LEU A 50 -1.84 3.49 -5.88
C LEU A 50 -2.74 3.12 -7.06
N ASN A 51 -2.83 4.03 -8.03
CA ASN A 51 -3.57 3.80 -9.26
C ASN A 51 -2.70 4.18 -10.44
N TRP A 52 -2.73 3.38 -11.49
CA TRP A 52 -2.10 3.65 -12.77
C TRP A 52 -3.16 3.57 -13.85
N GLU A 53 -3.26 4.61 -14.66
CA GLU A 53 -4.17 4.66 -15.81
C GLU A 53 -3.39 4.79 -17.11
N CYS A 54 -4.01 4.37 -18.22
CA CYS A 54 -3.46 4.48 -19.57
C CYS A 54 -2.09 3.76 -19.73
N LEU A 55 -1.93 2.60 -19.08
CA LEU A 55 -0.73 1.79 -19.19
C LEU A 55 -0.66 1.04 -20.52
N LEU A 56 0.55 0.92 -21.06
CA LEU A 56 0.87 -0.02 -22.14
C LEU A 56 0.91 -1.46 -21.58
N PRO A 57 0.69 -2.51 -22.42
CA PRO A 57 0.68 -3.90 -21.97
C PRO A 57 1.92 -4.27 -21.15
N TRP A 58 3.12 -3.95 -21.65
CA TRP A 58 4.38 -4.26 -20.97
C TRP A 58 4.57 -3.51 -19.66
N GLN A 59 3.99 -2.31 -19.51
CA GLN A 59 4.07 -1.54 -18.26
C GLN A 59 3.18 -2.16 -17.19
N LYS A 60 1.97 -2.57 -17.59
CA LYS A 60 1.04 -3.31 -16.74
C LYS A 60 1.65 -4.63 -16.29
N ASP A 61 2.21 -5.40 -17.22
CA ASP A 61 2.81 -6.71 -16.92
C ASP A 61 3.98 -6.57 -15.94
N GLN A 62 4.84 -5.55 -16.10
CA GLN A 62 5.93 -5.30 -15.14
C GLN A 62 5.44 -4.99 -13.72
N ILE A 63 4.36 -4.20 -13.58
CA ILE A 63 3.81 -3.86 -12.27
C ILE A 63 3.17 -5.09 -11.62
N VAL A 64 2.33 -5.82 -12.37
CA VAL A 64 1.64 -7.00 -11.85
C VAL A 64 2.63 -8.10 -11.50
N GLN A 65 3.60 -8.38 -12.39
CA GLN A 65 4.63 -9.38 -12.13
C GLN A 65 5.44 -9.05 -10.87
N PHE A 66 5.76 -7.77 -10.62
CA PHE A 66 6.44 -7.38 -9.38
C PHE A 66 5.62 -7.75 -8.14
N PHE A 67 4.30 -7.51 -8.14
CA PHE A 67 3.45 -7.89 -7.01
C PHE A 67 3.28 -9.41 -6.88
N GLU A 68 3.17 -10.14 -8.00
CA GLU A 68 3.13 -11.60 -8.03
C GLU A 68 4.42 -12.23 -7.48
N ASP A 69 5.59 -11.70 -7.86
CA ASP A 69 6.90 -12.18 -7.40
C ASP A 69 7.05 -12.03 -5.87
N HIS A 70 6.37 -11.06 -5.26
CA HIS A 70 6.36 -10.85 -3.80
C HIS A 70 5.22 -11.57 -3.08
N ALA A 71 4.33 -12.24 -3.82
CA ALA A 71 3.25 -13.09 -3.32
C ALA A 71 2.37 -12.47 -2.21
N GLY A 72 2.33 -11.14 -2.14
CA GLY A 72 1.64 -10.32 -1.14
C GLY A 72 2.15 -10.37 0.30
N TRP A 73 3.03 -11.30 0.67
CA TRP A 73 3.62 -11.38 2.01
C TRP A 73 5.07 -10.89 2.05
N GLU A 74 5.79 -10.92 0.93
CA GLU A 74 7.18 -10.51 0.88
C GLU A 74 7.29 -8.98 0.86
N PRO A 75 7.98 -8.36 1.83
CA PRO A 75 8.07 -6.91 1.89
C PRO A 75 9.05 -6.36 0.86
N PHE A 76 8.73 -5.16 0.36
CA PHE A 76 9.58 -4.40 -0.54
C PHE A 76 9.65 -2.93 -0.13
N TYR A 77 10.67 -2.23 -0.63
CA TYR A 77 10.77 -0.79 -0.44
C TYR A 77 10.02 -0.04 -1.53
N TYR A 78 9.29 0.99 -1.16
CA TYR A 78 8.69 1.93 -2.10
C TYR A 78 8.74 3.34 -1.51
N THR A 79 9.09 4.30 -2.35
CA THR A 79 9.11 5.73 -2.01
C THR A 79 7.91 6.40 -2.69
N PRO A 80 6.85 6.72 -1.94
CA PRO A 80 5.72 7.49 -2.48
C PRO A 80 6.20 8.83 -3.06
N SER A 81 5.54 9.33 -4.11
CA SER A 81 5.96 10.55 -4.81
C SER A 81 5.97 11.82 -3.95
N ASN A 82 5.25 11.81 -2.84
CA ASN A 82 5.20 12.90 -1.85
C ASN A 82 6.22 12.74 -0.72
N GLU A 83 7.09 11.72 -0.77
CA GLU A 83 8.06 11.39 0.26
C GLU A 83 9.46 11.25 -0.31
N ASN A 84 10.47 11.48 0.54
CA ASN A 84 11.88 11.43 0.15
C ASN A 84 12.60 10.20 0.71
N GLN A 85 11.91 9.34 1.46
CA GLN A 85 12.50 8.17 2.10
C GLN A 85 11.75 6.91 1.69
N PRO A 86 12.48 5.81 1.41
CA PRO A 86 11.86 4.53 1.15
C PRO A 86 11.21 4.00 2.41
N VAL A 87 9.96 3.56 2.28
CA VAL A 87 9.21 2.89 3.35
C VAL A 87 9.03 1.43 2.94
N LYS A 88 8.94 0.53 3.93
CA LYS A 88 8.69 -0.89 3.71
C LYS A 88 7.19 -1.14 3.58
N TRP A 89 6.79 -1.85 2.53
CA TRP A 89 5.40 -2.14 2.20
C TRP A 89 5.21 -3.60 1.81
N THR A 90 3.98 -4.08 1.94
CA THR A 90 3.46 -5.29 1.30
C THR A 90 2.24 -4.94 0.47
N CYS A 91 1.91 -5.77 -0.53
CA CYS A 91 0.75 -5.59 -1.39
C CYS A 91 -0.05 -6.89 -1.49
N GLU A 92 -1.12 -7.01 -0.71
CA GLU A 92 -1.99 -8.20 -0.72
C GLU A 92 -3.15 -8.07 -1.72
N ASP A 93 -3.42 -6.85 -2.19
CA ASP A 93 -4.61 -6.52 -2.98
C ASP A 93 -4.19 -5.60 -4.13
N TRP A 94 -4.30 -6.14 -5.35
CA TRP A 94 -4.16 -5.40 -6.59
C TRP A 94 -5.19 -5.89 -7.60
N ASP A 95 -5.58 -4.99 -8.50
CA ASP A 95 -6.51 -5.24 -9.60
C ASP A 95 -5.88 -4.79 -10.91
N ASP A 96 -6.05 -5.60 -11.96
CA ASP A 96 -5.72 -5.23 -13.33
C ASP A 96 -6.98 -5.26 -14.20
N THR A 97 -7.31 -4.11 -14.78
CA THR A 97 -8.50 -3.96 -15.60
C THR A 97 -8.13 -3.36 -16.96
N ARG A 98 -8.69 -3.90 -18.03
CA ARG A 98 -8.59 -3.29 -19.37
C ARG A 98 -9.62 -2.16 -19.51
N ALA A 99 -9.16 -0.95 -19.79
CA ALA A 99 -10.00 0.21 -20.08
C ALA A 99 -10.01 0.52 -21.60
N SER A 100 -10.89 1.46 -22.00
CA SER A 100 -10.95 1.98 -23.37
C SER A 100 -9.62 2.57 -23.84
N ASP A 101 -8.91 3.24 -22.92
CA ASP A 101 -7.73 4.05 -23.21
C ASP A 101 -6.40 3.38 -22.81
N GLY A 102 -6.43 2.06 -22.54
CA GLY A 102 -5.26 1.27 -22.16
C GLY A 102 -5.54 0.33 -21.00
N PHE A 103 -4.49 -0.02 -20.24
CA PHE A 103 -4.63 -0.82 -19.02
C PHE A 103 -4.69 0.07 -17.79
N LYS A 104 -5.46 -0.37 -16.80
CA LYS A 104 -5.50 0.22 -15.47
C LYS A 104 -5.03 -0.81 -14.47
N VAL A 105 -4.19 -0.38 -13.54
CA VAL A 105 -3.78 -1.18 -12.40
C VAL A 105 -4.08 -0.37 -11.15
N SER A 106 -4.67 -1.01 -10.15
CA SER A 106 -4.82 -0.42 -8.81
C SER A 106 -4.22 -1.35 -7.78
N ALA A 107 -3.56 -0.81 -6.76
CA ALA A 107 -2.92 -1.59 -5.73
C ALA A 107 -3.07 -0.91 -4.37
N ILE A 108 -3.25 -1.72 -3.32
CA ILE A 108 -3.31 -1.27 -1.94
C ILE A 108 -2.06 -1.74 -1.22
N LEU A 109 -1.14 -0.82 -0.98
CA LEU A 109 0.06 -1.07 -0.20
C LEU A 109 -0.24 -0.89 1.29
N LYS A 110 0.19 -1.85 2.10
CA LYS A 110 0.13 -1.76 3.57
C LYS A 110 1.55 -1.66 4.11
N GLN A 111 1.78 -0.72 5.01
CA GLN A 111 3.09 -0.55 5.62
C GLN A 111 3.49 -1.80 6.39
N ASP A 112 4.72 -2.26 6.21
CA ASP A 112 5.24 -3.43 6.91
C ASP A 112 6.28 -3.03 7.96
N PHE A 113 6.25 -3.74 9.09
CA PHE A 113 7.12 -3.52 10.24
C PHE A 113 7.93 -4.78 10.59
N SER A 114 7.96 -5.79 9.72
CA SER A 114 8.71 -7.02 9.95
C SER A 114 10.22 -6.75 9.96
N VAL A 115 10.97 -7.59 10.68
CA VAL A 115 12.43 -7.54 10.79
C VAL A 115 13.10 -8.39 9.72
#